data_AF-A0A2W4BI67-F1
#
_entry.id   AF-A0A2W4BI67-F1
#
_cell.length_a   1.000
_cell.length_b   1.000
_cell.length_c   1.000
_cell.angle_alpha   90.00
_cell.angle_beta   90.00
_cell.angle_gamma   90.00
#
_symmetry.space_group_name_H-M   'P 1'
#
loop_
_entity.id
_entity.type
_entity.pdbx_description
1 polymer ?
#
loop_
_entity_poly.entity_id
_entity_poly.type
_entity_poly.pdbx_seq_one_letter_code
_entity_poly.pdbx_strand_id
1 'polypeptide(L)'
;MEKPVKCIKAVPYQDILDVKEVLERMQSWGKSLLLLNDFFSDQNIPVNKKKIIRDYYACGKIYHSYFKEMENMLNILEKQICVLTEKQSIFIQQNTNKMKN
;
A
#
# COMPACT_ATOMS: atom_id res chain seq x y z
N MET A 1 -17.83 31.39 -23.94
CA MET A 1 -16.54 30.73 -23.64
C MET A 1 -16.86 29.36 -23.08
N GLU A 2 -16.81 28.32 -23.91
CA GLU A 2 -17.04 26.95 -23.46
C GLU A 2 -15.78 26.45 -22.74
N LYS A 3 -15.90 26.08 -21.46
CA LYS A 3 -14.82 25.43 -20.73
C LYS A 3 -14.63 24.03 -21.33
N PRO A 4 -13.42 23.65 -21.78
CA PRO A 4 -13.20 22.29 -22.25
C PRO A 4 -13.42 21.35 -21.08
N VAL A 5 -14.48 20.53 -21.17
CA VAL A 5 -14.73 19.43 -20.25
C VAL A 5 -13.52 18.50 -20.37
N LYS A 6 -12.66 18.47 -19.34
CA LYS A 6 -11.62 17.45 -19.24
C LYS A 6 -12.33 16.11 -19.15
N CYS A 7 -12.40 15.40 -20.27
CA CYS A 7 -12.85 14.01 -20.31
C CYS A 7 -11.80 13.18 -19.56
N ILE A 8 -12.02 13.00 -18.26
CA ILE A 8 -11.25 12.07 -17.45
C ILE A 8 -11.72 10.68 -17.92
N LYS A 9 -10.86 9.97 -18.66
CA LYS A 9 -11.15 8.58 -19.05
C LYS A 9 -11.41 7.74 -17.79
N ALA A 10 -12.33 6.78 -17.90
CA ALA A 10 -12.56 5.78 -16.87
C ALA A 10 -11.26 5.02 -16.58
N VAL A 11 -10.93 4.89 -15.29
CA VAL A 11 -9.82 4.04 -14.83
C VAL A 11 -10.16 2.59 -15.19
N PRO A 12 -9.27 1.85 -15.87
CA PRO A 12 -9.53 0.44 -16.17
C PRO A 12 -9.84 -0.34 -14.90
N TYR A 13 -10.86 -1.20 -14.95
CA TYR A 13 -11.29 -1.97 -13.77
C TYR A 13 -10.18 -2.86 -13.20
N GLN A 14 -9.30 -3.39 -14.06
CA GLN A 14 -8.13 -4.16 -13.62
C GLN A 14 -7.19 -3.31 -12.75
N ASP A 15 -6.93 -2.06 -13.13
CA ASP A 15 -6.08 -1.17 -12.34
C ASP A 15 -6.72 -0.89 -10.95
N ILE A 16 -8.06 -0.91 -10.83
CA ILE A 16 -8.78 -0.80 -9.55
C ILE A 16 -8.60 -2.07 -8.72
N LEU A 17 -8.72 -3.24 -9.34
CA LEU A 17 -8.53 -4.53 -8.66
C LEU A 17 -7.10 -4.69 -8.13
N ASP A 18 -6.11 -4.29 -8.92
CA ASP A 18 -4.70 -4.41 -8.56
C ASP A 18 -4.34 -3.53 -7.34
N VAL A 19 -4.94 -2.34 -7.23
CA VAL A 19 -4.80 -1.49 -6.03
C VAL A 19 -5.55 -2.09 -4.85
N LYS A 20 -6.73 -2.65 -5.08
CA LYS A 20 -7.55 -3.29 -4.05
C LYS A 20 -6.84 -4.51 -3.44
N GLU A 21 -6.16 -5.31 -4.24
CA GLU A 21 -5.37 -6.44 -3.75
C GLU A 21 -4.30 -5.99 -2.75
N VAL A 22 -3.59 -4.90 -3.05
CA VAL A 22 -2.58 -4.35 -2.13
C VAL A 22 -3.23 -3.84 -0.84
N LEU A 23 -4.40 -3.21 -0.93
CA LEU A 23 -5.17 -2.78 0.25
C LEU A 23 -5.58 -3.97 1.12
N GLU A 24 -6.08 -5.05 0.52
CA GLU A 24 -6.47 -6.27 1.24
C GLU A 24 -5.25 -6.91 1.94
N ARG A 25 -4.08 -6.92 1.29
CA ARG A 25 -2.82 -7.35 1.91
C ARG A 25 -2.44 -6.47 3.10
N MET A 26 -2.51 -5.14 2.98
CA MET A 26 -2.26 -4.23 4.10
C MET A 26 -3.21 -4.50 5.27
N GLN A 27 -4.50 -4.70 5.01
CA GLN A 27 -5.50 -4.99 6.02
C GLN A 27 -5.28 -6.34 6.72
N SER A 28 -4.78 -7.34 5.98
CA SER A 28 -4.52 -8.68 6.54
C SER A 28 -3.51 -8.67 7.69
N TRP A 29 -2.62 -7.67 7.75
CA TRP A 29 -1.64 -7.49 8.82
C TRP A 29 -2.23 -6.90 10.11
N GLY A 30 -3.48 -6.42 10.11
CA GLY A 30 -4.07 -5.72 11.25
C GLY A 30 -3.98 -6.48 12.58
N LYS A 31 -4.28 -7.78 12.58
CA LYS A 31 -4.19 -8.62 13.81
C LYS A 31 -2.76 -8.76 14.32
N SER A 32 -1.80 -8.95 13.41
CA SER A 32 -0.38 -9.08 13.76
C SER A 32 0.18 -7.78 14.32
N LEU A 33 -0.22 -6.64 13.75
CA LEU A 33 0.18 -5.32 14.25
C LEU A 33 -0.46 -5.00 15.59
N LEU A 34 -1.71 -5.40 15.82
CA LEU A 34 -2.36 -5.28 17.12
C LEU A 34 -1.60 -6.06 18.19
N LEU A 35 -1.16 -7.30 17.89
CA LEU A 35 -0.34 -8.08 18.82
C LEU A 35 0.96 -7.36 19.19
N LEU A 36 1.65 -6.74 18.22
CA LEU A 36 2.84 -5.94 18.48
C LEU A 36 2.51 -4.75 19.38
N ASN A 37 1.43 -4.03 19.05
CA ASN A 37 0.98 -2.88 19.81
C ASN A 37 0.68 -3.25 21.27
N ASP A 38 -0.05 -4.33 21.49
CA ASP A 38 -0.42 -4.79 22.83
C ASP A 38 0.83 -5.21 23.63
N PHE A 39 1.79 -5.90 23.01
CA PHE A 39 3.03 -6.29 23.68
C PHE A 39 3.91 -5.10 24.08
N PHE A 40 4.06 -4.11 23.20
CA PHE A 40 4.95 -2.97 23.44
C PHE A 40 4.29 -1.83 24.22
N SER A 41 2.95 -1.75 24.25
CA SER A 41 2.21 -0.73 25.00
C SER A 41 1.91 -1.15 26.44
N ASP A 42 2.13 -2.42 26.79
CA ASP A 42 1.92 -2.90 28.15
C ASP A 42 2.92 -2.25 29.12
N GLN A 43 2.43 -1.32 29.94
CA GLN A 43 3.23 -0.67 30.98
C GLN A 43 3.47 -1.58 32.19
N ASN A 44 2.74 -2.70 32.31
CA ASN A 44 2.90 -3.68 33.37
C ASN A 44 3.83 -4.80 32.92
N ILE A 45 5.13 -4.50 32.89
CA ILE A 45 6.17 -5.47 32.53
C ILE A 45 6.03 -6.71 33.43
N PRO A 46 5.76 -7.90 32.85
CA PRO A 46 5.61 -9.12 33.65
C PRO A 46 6.87 -9.42 34.46
N VAL A 47 6.73 -9.83 35.72
CA VAL A 47 7.90 -10.18 36.57
C VAL A 47 8.70 -11.37 35.97
N ASN A 48 8.08 -12.16 35.09
CA ASN A 48 8.69 -13.30 34.43
C ASN A 48 9.56 -12.90 33.21
N LYS A 49 10.85 -12.65 33.48
CA LYS A 49 11.86 -12.32 32.47
C LYS A 49 11.96 -13.31 31.31
N LYS A 50 11.84 -14.63 31.56
CA LYS A 50 11.92 -15.64 30.48
C LYS A 50 10.78 -15.52 29.48
N LYS A 51 9.56 -15.25 29.99
CA LYS A 51 8.39 -15.00 29.14
C LYS A 51 8.60 -13.75 28.28
N ILE A 52 9.06 -12.66 28.87
CA ILE A 52 9.32 -11.40 28.14
C ILE A 52 10.32 -11.61 27.01
N ILE A 53 11.45 -12.28 27.28
CA ILE A 53 12.48 -12.51 26.26
C ILE A 53 11.88 -13.30 25.08
N ARG A 54 11.16 -14.38 25.34
CA ARG A 54 10.53 -15.19 24.29
C ARG A 54 9.51 -14.39 23.48
N ASP A 55 8.62 -13.67 24.17
CA ASP A 55 7.55 -12.92 23.54
C ASP A 55 8.13 -11.73 22.74
N TYR A 56 9.22 -11.12 23.21
CA TYR A 56 10.01 -10.11 22.48
C TYR A 56 10.60 -10.68 21.19
N TYR A 57 11.22 -11.87 21.25
CA TYR A 57 11.76 -12.53 20.04
C TYR A 57 10.65 -12.84 19.03
N ALA A 58 9.49 -13.31 19.49
CA ALA A 58 8.33 -13.57 18.63
C ALA A 58 7.83 -12.28 17.96
N CYS A 59 7.65 -11.20 18.74
CA CYS A 59 7.26 -9.89 18.22
C CYS A 59 8.29 -9.34 17.22
N GLY A 60 9.59 -9.51 17.49
CA GLY A 60 10.66 -9.12 16.57
C GLY A 60 10.58 -9.85 15.22
N LYS A 61 10.21 -11.15 15.21
CA LYS A 61 9.98 -11.90 13.97
C LYS A 61 8.78 -11.37 13.19
N ILE A 62 7.66 -11.12 13.88
CA ILE A 62 6.44 -10.57 13.26
C ILE A 62 6.74 -9.19 12.66
N TYR A 63 7.41 -8.32 13.40
CA TYR A 63 7.82 -7.00 12.93
C TYR A 63 8.68 -7.09 11.66
N HIS A 64 9.71 -7.94 11.66
CA HIS A 64 10.59 -8.06 10.50
C HIS A 64 9.85 -8.58 9.25
N SER A 65 8.95 -9.55 9.43
CA SER A 65 8.10 -10.03 8.34
C SER A 65 7.15 -8.95 7.81
N TYR A 66 6.51 -8.19 8.71
CA TYR A 66 5.67 -7.05 8.33
C TYR A 66 6.47 -5.99 7.59
N PHE A 67 7.64 -5.61 8.10
CA PHE A 67 8.48 -4.56 7.52
C PHE A 67 8.84 -4.89 6.07
N LYS A 68 9.31 -6.12 5.81
CA LYS A 68 9.64 -6.59 4.46
C LYS A 68 8.41 -6.58 3.54
N GLU A 69 7.26 -7.01 4.04
CA GLU A 69 6.03 -7.02 3.26
C GLU A 69 5.51 -5.60 2.98
N MET A 70 5.68 -4.67 3.92
CA MET A 70 5.35 -3.26 3.75
C MET A 70 6.21 -2.62 2.67
N GLU A 71 7.54 -2.85 2.68
CA GLU A 71 8.43 -2.40 1.61
C GLU A 71 8.02 -2.96 0.25
N ASN A 72 7.64 -4.25 0.19
CA ASN A 72 7.15 -4.87 -1.03
C ASN A 72 5.84 -4.22 -1.53
N MET A 73 4.87 -3.98 -0.64
CA MET A 73 3.62 -3.32 -0.98
C MET A 73 3.85 -1.88 -1.47
N LEU A 74 4.75 -1.11 -0.85
CA LEU A 74 5.11 0.24 -1.31
C LEU A 74 5.69 0.21 -2.72
N ASN A 75 6.65 -0.69 -2.97
CA ASN A 75 7.25 -0.84 -4.31
C ASN A 75 6.22 -1.21 -5.38
N ILE A 76 5.22 -2.04 -5.03
CA ILE A 76 4.13 -2.40 -5.94
C ILE A 76 3.27 -1.17 -6.24
N LEU A 77 2.87 -0.41 -5.21
CA LEU A 77 2.06 0.80 -5.38
C LEU A 77 2.78 1.87 -6.19
N GLU A 78 4.07 2.10 -5.96
CA GLU A 78 4.87 3.03 -6.75
C GLU A 78 4.89 2.64 -8.23
N LYS A 79 5.08 1.36 -8.54
CA LYS A 79 5.03 0.86 -9.92
C LYS A 79 3.64 1.04 -10.54
N GLN A 80 2.57 0.73 -9.79
CA GLN A 80 1.19 0.92 -10.25
C GLN A 80 0.92 2.41 -10.55
N ILE A 81 1.38 3.33 -9.70
CA ILE A 81 1.27 4.78 -9.91
C ILE A 81 2.04 5.21 -11.16
N CYS A 82 3.28 4.74 -11.36
CA CYS A 82 4.06 5.05 -12.57
C CYS A 82 3.32 4.60 -13.84
N VAL A 83 2.81 3.37 -13.87
CA VAL A 83 2.06 2.86 -15.02
C VAL A 83 0.80 3.69 -15.30
N LEU A 84 0.05 4.04 -14.25
CA LEU A 84 -1.17 4.85 -14.38
C LEU A 84 -0.87 6.27 -14.90
N THR A 85 0.20 6.89 -14.43
CA THR A 85 0.62 8.23 -14.85
C THR A 85 1.20 8.25 -16.27
N GLU A 86 1.94 7.21 -16.67
CA GLU A 86 2.39 7.02 -18.06
C GLU A 86 1.21 6.83 -19.02
N LYS A 87 0.27 5.94 -18.68
CA LYS A 87 -0.97 5.73 -19.44
C LYS A 87 -1.72 7.05 -19.64
N GLN A 88 -1.79 7.88 -18.60
CA GLN A 88 -2.41 9.20 -18.68
C GLN A 88 -1.65 10.17 -19.60
N SER A 89 -0.30 10.19 -19.52
CA SER A 89 0.55 11.09 -20.31
C SER A 89 0.50 10.76 -21.81
N ILE A 90 0.58 9.48 -22.18
CA ILE A 90 0.45 9.01 -23.57
C ILE A 90 -0.91 9.41 -24.15
N PHE A 91 -1.98 9.28 -23.35
CA PHE A 91 -3.31 9.68 -23.79
C PHE A 91 -3.41 11.18 -24.07
N ILE A 92 -2.83 12.03 -23.20
CA ILE A 92 -2.83 13.48 -23.41
C ILE A 92 -2.14 13.82 -24.75
N GLN A 93 -0.99 13.21 -25.04
CA GLN A 93 -0.24 13.43 -26.29
C GLN A 93 -1.01 12.99 -27.55
N GLN A 94 -1.72 11.86 -27.48
CA GLN A 94 -2.53 11.37 -28.60
C GLN A 94 -3.71 12.31 -28.92
N ASN A 95 -4.34 12.90 -27.89
CA ASN A 95 -5.46 13.84 -28.10
C ASN A 95 -5.01 15.20 -28.61
N THR A 96 -3.86 15.72 -28.17
CA THR A 96 -3.32 16.99 -28.70
C THR A 96 -2.92 16.89 -30.16
N ASN A 97 -2.42 15.75 -30.61
CA ASN A 97 -2.08 15.54 -32.02
C ASN A 97 -3.33 15.39 -32.91
N LYS A 98 -4.43 14.83 -32.38
CA LYS A 98 -5.70 14.65 -33.10
C LYS A 98 -6.49 15.96 -33.29
N MET A 99 -6.23 16.99 -32.49
CA MET A 99 -6.85 18.33 -32.63
C MET A 99 -6.06 19.26 -33.56
N LYS A 100 -4.88 18.85 -34.03
CA LYS A 100 -4.01 19.65 -34.91
C LYS A 100 -4.07 19.24 -36.40
N ASN A 101 -4.78 18.15 -36.71
CA ASN A 101 -5.09 17.67 -38.06
C ASN A 101 -6.60 17.80 -38.30
#